data_AF-A0A931S0A1-F1
#
_entry.id   AF-A0A931S0A1-F1
#
_cell.length_a   1.000
_cell.length_b   1.000
_cell.length_c   1.000
_cell.angle_alpha   90.00
_cell.angle_beta   90.00
_cell.angle_gamma   90.00
#
_symmetry.space_group_name_H-M   'P 1'
#
loop_
_entity.id
_entity.type
_entity.pdbx_description
1 polymer ?
#
loop_
_entity_poly.entity_id
_entity_poly.type
_entity_poly.pdbx_seq_one_letter_code
_entity_poly.pdbx_strand_id
1 'polypeptide(L)'
;MPKLKKSAACVLALAFGAGAALLDAAQMRLDFIPTQMESWHNFVIADRLVASVFSGSKLSVEPRLPKDMSKLSKDRQDELKVHLWLFARSPELYERYLRLVSLSPTGLSWKEVVGMLGFDAEEITKAVEGEKGEALVSSAKPVGQDGAKLWIGEQGLSVGFDLTAMAQSINERLPAGERVEIKAERAPAADKPKVEVVVINGEKYASWAKIEPQALDGIKRLPFDLQIKEMDASSSGARAILEETGVTLVPAVLFKPLNGAANKSLDDFAQRGAIEKKGKKGGWYFVPSLSSSGVFWAKKESKSKNLDLFIMSQCPYGVAAQRAVLSAEKDGKFPKDVQLSYRYIVDKEGQSPEGTPIFRSLHGDGELEENIRQMVLQRHMPDKLNCYLGKRLENINSSLWSDVLESCGVDMAKFKQLYKENSAELVESDYKLVESLGVRSSPTFIWRGRYALTGLGSLHNVEEFKDVDFKSASSGGTPAGKCQ
;
A
#
# COMPACT_ATOMS: atom_id res chain seq x y z
N MET A 1 19.30 -31.50 -29.87
CA MET A 1 19.98 -30.32 -29.32
C MET A 1 20.05 -29.22 -30.38
N PRO A 2 19.17 -28.20 -30.36
CA PRO A 2 19.29 -27.05 -31.24
C PRO A 2 20.00 -25.88 -30.54
N LYS A 3 20.85 -25.21 -31.32
CA LYS A 3 21.73 -24.10 -30.93
C LYS A 3 20.92 -22.92 -30.39
N LEU A 4 21.18 -22.53 -29.14
CA LEU A 4 20.73 -21.25 -28.57
C LEU A 4 21.37 -20.09 -29.33
N LYS A 5 20.55 -19.33 -30.06
CA LYS A 5 20.90 -17.99 -30.53
C LYS A 5 20.90 -17.05 -29.33
N LYS A 6 22.06 -16.45 -29.03
CA LYS A 6 22.20 -15.37 -28.05
C LYS A 6 21.41 -14.15 -28.55
N SER A 7 20.28 -13.86 -27.91
CA SER A 7 19.54 -12.61 -28.10
C SER A 7 20.28 -11.47 -27.39
N ALA A 8 20.54 -10.40 -28.13
CA ALA A 8 21.21 -9.20 -27.66
C ALA A 8 20.36 -8.48 -26.59
N ALA A 9 20.90 -8.34 -25.39
CA ALA A 9 20.41 -7.40 -24.40
C ALA A 9 20.76 -5.97 -24.86
N CYS A 10 19.76 -5.11 -25.07
CA CYS A 10 19.97 -3.67 -25.07
C CYS A 10 20.19 -3.22 -23.62
N VAL A 11 21.41 -3.44 -23.14
CA VAL A 11 21.98 -2.62 -22.06
C VAL A 11 22.23 -1.25 -22.68
N LEU A 12 21.90 -0.19 -21.94
CA LEU A 12 22.42 1.14 -22.23
C LEU A 12 23.94 1.07 -21.96
N ALA A 13 24.70 0.56 -22.93
CA ALA A 13 26.15 0.49 -22.85
C ALA A 13 26.67 1.91 -23.10
N LEU A 14 26.92 2.65 -22.02
CA LEU A 14 27.86 3.75 -22.05
C LEU A 14 29.25 3.10 -22.16
N ALA A 15 29.85 3.20 -23.34
CA ALA A 15 31.24 2.82 -23.55
C ALA A 15 32.11 3.85 -22.82
N PHE A 16 32.54 3.54 -21.60
CA PHE A 16 33.56 4.30 -20.89
C PHE A 16 34.94 3.70 -21.20
N GLY A 17 35.82 4.53 -21.77
CA GLY A 17 37.22 4.18 -21.93
C GLY A 17 37.87 4.02 -20.56
N ALA A 18 38.54 2.89 -20.33
CA ALA A 18 39.27 2.61 -19.11
C ALA A 18 40.51 3.51 -19.02
N GLY A 19 40.37 4.61 -18.28
CA GLY A 19 41.49 5.42 -17.76
C GLY A 19 41.37 5.49 -16.25
N ALA A 20 41.78 4.43 -15.54
CA ALA A 20 41.78 4.38 -14.09
C ALA A 20 43.04 5.06 -13.53
N ALA A 21 42.97 6.39 -13.36
CA ALA A 21 43.75 7.05 -12.32
C ALA A 21 42.88 7.08 -11.05
N LEU A 22 43.47 6.73 -9.90
CA LEU A 22 42.85 6.84 -8.58
C LEU A 22 42.52 8.32 -8.30
N LEU A 23 41.32 8.74 -8.71
CA LEU A 23 40.69 9.96 -8.25
C LEU A 23 40.08 9.69 -6.87
N ASP A 24 40.25 10.63 -5.95
CA ASP A 24 39.60 10.60 -4.64
C ASP A 24 38.10 10.72 -4.90
N ALA A 25 37.38 9.60 -4.79
CA ALA A 25 35.97 9.51 -5.15
C ALA A 25 35.17 10.63 -4.46
N ALA A 26 34.51 11.50 -5.23
CA ALA A 26 33.64 12.51 -4.66
C ALA A 26 32.66 11.88 -3.65
N GLN A 27 32.80 12.27 -2.38
CA GLN A 27 31.92 11.83 -1.31
C GLN A 27 30.66 12.68 -1.34
N MET A 28 29.55 12.02 -1.62
CA MET A 28 28.22 12.63 -1.56
C MET A 28 27.57 12.26 -0.24
N ARG A 29 26.81 13.19 0.35
CA ARG A 29 26.05 12.94 1.58
C ARG A 29 24.62 13.44 1.43
N LEU A 30 23.63 12.60 1.69
CA LEU A 30 22.23 13.00 1.76
C LEU A 30 21.79 13.18 3.21
N ASP A 31 21.34 14.38 3.55
CA ASP A 31 20.56 14.63 4.77
C ASP A 31 19.13 14.11 4.56
N PHE A 32 18.76 13.07 5.30
CA PHE A 32 17.54 12.30 5.07
C PHE A 32 16.57 12.43 6.25
N ILE A 33 15.32 12.80 5.98
CA ILE A 33 14.27 12.85 7.01
C ILE A 33 13.29 11.70 6.77
N PRO A 34 13.37 10.59 7.53
CA PRO A 34 12.57 9.38 7.30
C PRO A 34 11.07 9.60 7.21
N THR A 35 10.58 10.61 7.93
CA THR A 35 9.15 10.90 8.01
C THR A 35 8.63 11.77 6.87
N GLN A 36 9.50 12.24 5.98
CA GLN A 36 9.15 13.10 4.85
C GLN A 36 9.28 12.37 3.51
N MET A 37 8.20 12.37 2.74
CA MET A 37 8.14 11.74 1.42
C MET A 37 9.16 12.34 0.43
N GLU A 38 9.46 13.64 0.53
CA GLU A 38 10.47 14.30 -0.30
C GLU A 38 11.88 13.72 -0.06
N SER A 39 12.23 13.40 1.19
CA SER A 39 13.52 12.78 1.52
C SER A 39 13.68 11.39 0.89
N TRP A 40 12.60 10.59 0.87
CA TRP A 40 12.58 9.29 0.20
C TRP A 40 12.79 9.41 -1.30
N HIS A 41 12.12 10.37 -1.95
CA HIS A 41 12.34 10.62 -3.37
C HIS A 41 13.79 11.03 -3.66
N ASN A 42 14.34 11.95 -2.86
CA ASN A 42 15.73 12.39 -3.01
C ASN A 42 16.72 11.24 -2.83
N PHE A 43 16.48 10.35 -1.85
CA PHE A 43 17.27 9.14 -1.66
C PHE A 43 17.25 8.23 -2.89
N VAL A 44 16.06 7.90 -3.41
CA VAL A 44 15.92 7.00 -4.57
C VAL A 44 16.61 7.57 -5.81
N ILE A 45 16.47 8.88 -6.04
CA ILE A 45 17.09 9.56 -7.18
C ILE A 45 18.62 9.59 -7.01
N ALA A 46 19.12 10.00 -5.84
CA ALA A 46 20.55 10.09 -5.56
C ALA A 46 21.25 8.72 -5.61
N ASP A 47 20.67 7.68 -4.97
CA ASP A 47 21.22 6.32 -4.98
C ASP A 47 21.31 5.77 -6.40
N ARG A 48 20.28 6.03 -7.23
CA ARG A 48 20.28 5.65 -8.64
C ARG A 48 21.32 6.40 -9.46
N LEU A 49 21.49 7.70 -9.25
CA LEU A 49 22.50 8.49 -9.94
C LEU A 49 23.91 8.04 -9.59
N VAL A 50 24.19 7.80 -8.32
CA VAL A 50 25.49 7.29 -7.89
C VAL A 50 25.74 5.90 -8.48
N ALA A 51 24.75 5.00 -8.47
CA ALA A 51 24.93 3.67 -9.04
C ALA A 51 25.13 3.65 -10.57
N SER A 52 24.54 4.60 -11.32
CA SER A 52 24.47 4.53 -12.79
C SER A 52 25.25 5.59 -13.55
N VAL A 53 25.44 6.77 -12.97
CA VAL A 53 26.06 7.94 -13.62
C VAL A 53 27.39 8.27 -12.94
N PHE A 54 27.43 8.23 -11.61
CA PHE A 54 28.61 8.53 -10.80
C PHE A 54 29.16 7.29 -10.11
N SER A 55 29.35 6.19 -10.85
CA SER A 55 29.71 4.87 -10.27
C SER A 55 31.04 4.81 -9.52
N GLY A 56 31.88 5.85 -9.68
CA GLY A 56 33.10 6.03 -8.89
C GLY A 56 32.89 6.76 -7.56
N SER A 57 31.71 7.33 -7.31
CA SER A 57 31.38 8.09 -6.10
C SER A 57 30.70 7.24 -5.03
N LYS A 58 30.74 7.68 -3.78
CA LYS A 58 30.01 7.06 -2.65
C LYS A 58 28.89 7.99 -2.19
N LEU A 59 27.68 7.47 -2.07
CA LEU A 59 26.58 8.15 -1.38
C LEU A 59 26.52 7.68 0.07
N SER A 60 26.72 8.59 1.01
CA SER A 60 26.41 8.41 2.42
C SER A 60 25.04 9.00 2.73
N VAL A 61 24.28 8.41 3.65
CA VAL A 61 22.97 8.91 4.05
C VAL A 61 22.92 9.11 5.56
N GLU A 62 22.68 10.35 5.99
CA GLU A 62 22.58 10.71 7.40
C GLU A 62 21.12 11.01 7.78
N PRO A 63 20.52 10.28 8.73
CA PRO A 63 19.21 10.63 9.23
C PRO A 63 19.24 11.97 9.97
N ARG A 64 18.16 12.73 9.81
CA ARG A 64 17.94 14.01 10.48
C ARG A 64 16.54 14.08 11.08
N LEU A 65 16.39 14.93 12.10
CA LEU A 65 15.09 15.17 12.72
C LEU A 65 14.27 16.19 11.91
N PRO A 66 12.94 16.01 11.78
CA PRO A 66 12.07 17.07 11.31
C PRO A 66 12.11 18.27 12.26
N LYS A 67 11.76 19.46 11.75
CA LYS A 67 11.74 20.71 12.54
C LYS A 67 10.87 20.64 13.79
N ASP A 68 9.79 19.85 13.73
CA ASP A 68 8.82 19.74 14.80
C ASP A 68 8.41 18.28 14.99
N MET A 69 9.07 17.62 15.95
CA MET A 69 8.81 16.25 16.34
C MET A 69 7.42 16.08 16.97
N SER A 70 6.86 17.13 17.61
CA SER A 70 5.59 17.04 18.31
C SER A 70 4.39 16.85 17.37
N LYS A 71 4.57 17.18 16.09
CA LYS A 71 3.56 16.95 15.03
C LYS A 71 3.53 15.52 14.52
N LEU A 72 4.51 14.69 14.88
CA LEU A 72 4.51 13.28 14.49
C LEU A 72 3.66 12.47 15.46
N SER A 73 2.92 11.50 14.94
CA SER A 73 2.32 10.45 15.77
C SER A 73 3.41 9.66 16.48
N LYS A 74 3.04 9.01 17.60
CA LYS A 74 3.97 8.16 18.37
C LYS A 74 4.68 7.13 17.48
N ASP A 75 3.92 6.41 16.65
CA ASP A 75 4.48 5.41 15.73
C ASP A 75 5.53 5.99 14.77
N ARG A 76 5.34 7.23 14.30
CA ARG A 76 6.30 7.92 13.41
C ARG A 76 7.52 8.41 14.17
N GLN A 77 7.39 8.75 15.45
CA GLN A 77 8.53 9.05 16.31
C GLN A 77 9.34 7.78 16.60
N ASP A 78 8.67 6.66 16.87
CA ASP A 78 9.32 5.37 17.11
C ASP A 78 10.04 4.87 15.84
N GLU A 79 9.41 4.98 14.67
CA GLU A 79 10.05 4.71 13.37
C GLU A 79 11.32 5.57 13.19
N LEU A 80 11.26 6.87 13.49
CA LEU A 80 12.43 7.73 13.40
C LEU A 80 13.57 7.26 14.32
N LYS A 81 13.25 6.83 15.55
CA LYS A 81 14.25 6.30 16.48
C LYS A 81 14.93 5.03 15.94
N VAL A 82 14.19 4.17 15.23
CA VAL A 82 14.77 3.01 14.53
C VAL A 82 15.78 3.46 13.47
N HIS A 83 15.45 4.46 12.65
CA HIS A 83 16.38 5.00 11.66
C HIS A 83 17.67 5.54 12.32
N LEU A 84 17.54 6.28 13.43
CA LEU A 84 18.67 6.80 14.19
C LEU A 84 19.52 5.68 14.80
N TRP A 85 18.88 4.65 15.36
CA TRP A 85 19.55 3.49 15.94
C TRP A 85 20.35 2.71 14.90
N LEU A 86 19.75 2.43 13.74
CA LEU A 86 20.43 1.73 12.63
C LEU A 86 21.67 2.51 12.17
N PHE A 87 21.54 3.83 12.01
CA PHE A 87 22.65 4.69 11.63
C PHE A 87 23.76 4.73 12.69
N ALA A 88 23.40 4.88 13.97
CA ALA A 88 24.36 4.87 15.08
C ALA A 88 25.08 3.51 15.21
N ARG A 89 24.43 2.42 14.81
CA ARG A 89 25.01 1.07 14.82
C ARG A 89 25.98 0.86 13.68
N SER A 90 25.60 1.23 12.46
CA SER A 90 26.45 1.22 11.26
C SER A 90 25.79 2.05 10.15
N PRO A 91 26.45 3.10 9.63
CA PRO A 91 25.96 3.85 8.48
C PRO A 91 25.70 2.96 7.25
N GLU A 92 26.56 1.97 7.01
CA GLU A 92 26.40 1.02 5.90
C GLU A 92 25.16 0.14 6.06
N LEU A 93 24.87 -0.29 7.30
CA LEU A 93 23.64 -1.02 7.61
C LEU A 93 22.40 -0.16 7.33
N TYR A 94 22.45 1.11 7.72
CA TYR A 94 21.38 2.06 7.47
C TYR A 94 21.13 2.28 5.97
N GLU A 95 22.18 2.43 5.16
CA GLU A 95 22.05 2.52 3.70
C GLU A 95 21.41 1.27 3.09
N ARG A 96 21.80 0.08 3.56
CA ARG A 96 21.18 -1.19 3.12
C ARG A 96 19.70 -1.24 3.48
N TYR A 97 19.34 -0.80 4.69
CA TYR A 97 17.95 -0.67 5.11
C TYR A 97 17.16 0.24 4.16
N LEU A 98 17.66 1.44 3.86
CA LEU A 98 16.99 2.38 2.97
C LEU A 98 16.78 1.82 1.55
N ARG A 99 17.78 1.12 1.00
CA ARG A 99 17.66 0.46 -0.31
C ARG A 99 16.56 -0.60 -0.30
N LEU A 100 16.50 -1.44 0.73
CA LEU A 100 15.45 -2.46 0.86
C LEU A 100 14.05 -1.84 0.97
N VAL A 101 13.88 -0.80 1.79
CA VAL A 101 12.61 -0.07 1.88
C VAL A 101 12.23 0.51 0.52
N SER A 102 13.17 1.15 -0.18
CA SER A 102 12.91 1.79 -1.47
C SER A 102 12.54 0.83 -2.60
N LEU A 103 12.95 -0.43 -2.49
CA LEU A 103 12.64 -1.48 -3.47
C LEU A 103 11.30 -2.16 -3.19
N SER A 104 10.61 -1.82 -2.10
CA SER A 104 9.30 -2.38 -1.76
C SER A 104 8.16 -1.57 -2.38
N PRO A 105 7.50 -2.06 -3.45
CA PRO A 105 6.34 -1.40 -4.03
C PRO A 105 5.09 -1.43 -3.13
N THR A 106 5.07 -2.32 -2.13
CA THR A 106 3.93 -2.54 -1.23
C THR A 106 4.11 -1.92 0.16
N GLY A 107 5.23 -1.25 0.42
CA GLY A 107 5.49 -0.59 1.70
C GLY A 107 5.79 -1.57 2.84
N LEU A 108 6.88 -2.33 2.74
CA LEU A 108 7.39 -3.14 3.85
C LEU A 108 7.51 -2.29 5.12
N SER A 109 7.01 -2.82 6.23
CA SER A 109 7.22 -2.20 7.53
C SER A 109 8.69 -2.28 7.93
N TRP A 110 9.15 -1.31 8.74
CA TRP A 110 10.54 -1.29 9.20
C TRP A 110 10.95 -2.61 9.88
N LYS A 111 10.02 -3.26 10.62
CA LYS A 111 10.23 -4.55 11.30
C LYS A 111 10.59 -5.68 10.32
N GLU A 112 9.93 -5.72 9.15
CA GLU A 112 10.22 -6.74 8.13
C GLU A 112 11.60 -6.49 7.51
N VAL A 113 11.92 -5.23 7.21
CA VAL A 113 13.20 -4.88 6.59
C VAL A 113 14.37 -5.16 7.54
N VAL A 114 14.26 -4.83 8.83
CA VAL A 114 15.33 -5.18 9.80
C VAL A 114 15.45 -6.70 10.00
N GLY A 115 14.34 -7.45 9.90
CA GLY A 115 14.37 -8.91 9.87
C GLY A 115 15.13 -9.46 8.67
N MET A 116 14.94 -8.88 7.47
CA MET A 116 15.72 -9.22 6.26
C MET A 116 17.22 -8.88 6.41
N LEU A 117 17.55 -7.93 7.27
CA LEU A 117 18.94 -7.59 7.62
C LEU A 117 19.52 -8.47 8.74
N GLY A 118 18.73 -9.41 9.27
CA GLY A 118 19.15 -10.36 10.30
C GLY A 118 19.00 -9.86 11.73
N PHE A 119 18.18 -8.83 11.97
CA PHE A 119 17.92 -8.29 13.31
C PHE A 119 16.56 -8.73 13.84
N ASP A 120 16.48 -8.89 15.16
CA ASP A 120 15.22 -9.07 15.87
C ASP A 120 14.54 -7.70 16.04
N ALA A 121 13.33 -7.56 15.49
CA ALA A 121 12.58 -6.31 15.54
C ALA A 121 12.13 -5.93 16.97
N GLU A 122 11.91 -6.90 17.85
CA GLU A 122 11.56 -6.67 19.25
C GLU A 122 12.79 -6.23 20.06
N GLU A 123 13.97 -6.75 19.74
CA GLU A 123 15.23 -6.25 20.31
C GLU A 123 15.46 -4.78 19.94
N ILE A 124 15.26 -4.43 18.67
CA ILE A 124 15.38 -3.04 18.21
C ILE A 124 14.33 -2.16 18.90
N THR A 125 13.08 -2.61 18.98
CA THR A 125 12.00 -1.87 19.67
C THR A 125 12.42 -1.53 21.10
N LYS A 126 12.87 -2.52 21.87
CA LYS A 126 13.36 -2.31 23.24
C LYS A 126 14.60 -1.40 23.30
N ALA A 127 15.48 -1.48 22.30
CA ALA A 127 16.69 -0.67 22.26
C ALA A 127 16.42 0.81 21.98
N VAL A 128 15.30 1.13 21.32
CA VAL A 128 14.89 2.51 21.00
C VAL A 128 13.79 3.05 21.91
N GLU A 129 13.33 2.27 22.88
CA GLU A 129 12.39 2.72 23.91
C GLU A 129 13.10 3.44 25.08
N GLY A 130 12.34 4.27 25.79
CA GLY A 130 12.79 4.96 27.00
C GLY A 130 13.98 5.90 26.78
N GLU A 131 14.82 6.05 27.81
CA GLU A 131 15.93 7.01 27.83
C GLU A 131 16.95 6.82 26.70
N LYS A 132 17.18 5.57 26.25
CA LYS A 132 18.11 5.28 25.15
C LYS A 132 17.59 5.84 23.82
N GLY A 133 16.30 5.69 23.56
CA GLY A 133 15.65 6.29 22.40
C GLY A 133 15.70 7.82 22.44
N GLU A 134 15.42 8.41 23.60
CA GLU A 134 15.47 9.86 23.77
C GLU A 134 16.90 10.41 23.64
N ALA A 135 17.92 9.64 24.05
CA ALA A 135 19.32 9.99 23.82
C ALA A 135 19.70 9.96 22.34
N LEU A 136 19.18 9.00 21.56
CA LEU A 136 19.35 8.98 20.10
C LEU A 136 18.72 10.21 19.44
N VAL A 137 17.50 10.58 19.84
CA VAL A 137 16.84 11.80 19.33
C VAL A 137 17.63 13.04 19.72
N SER A 138 18.04 13.16 20.99
CA SER A 138 18.75 14.33 21.49
C SER A 138 20.14 14.53 20.86
N SER A 139 20.78 13.45 20.42
CA SER A 139 22.08 13.50 19.73
C SER A 139 21.95 13.69 18.21
N ALA A 140 20.76 13.50 17.65
CA ALA A 140 20.52 13.67 16.22
C ALA A 140 20.46 15.15 15.83
N LYS A 141 21.07 15.49 14.69
CA LYS A 141 21.03 16.87 14.18
C LYS A 141 19.63 17.17 13.62
N PRO A 142 18.98 18.26 14.04
CA PRO A 142 17.78 18.74 13.36
C PRO A 142 18.13 19.21 11.96
N VAL A 143 17.16 19.12 11.04
CA VAL A 143 17.34 19.76 9.74
C VAL A 143 17.29 21.28 9.87
N GLY A 144 18.13 21.94 9.08
CA GLY A 144 18.09 23.40 8.91
C GLY A 144 16.77 23.88 8.30
N GLN A 145 16.68 25.18 7.98
CA GLN A 145 15.44 25.73 7.43
C GLN A 145 15.03 25.11 6.07
N ASP A 146 15.95 24.47 5.38
CA ASP A 146 15.83 24.15 3.95
C ASP A 146 15.50 22.69 3.63
N GLY A 147 15.16 21.86 4.64
CA GLY A 147 14.76 20.47 4.39
C GLY A 147 15.93 19.52 4.05
N ALA A 148 15.59 18.38 3.45
CA ALA A 148 16.58 17.39 3.00
C ALA A 148 17.50 17.98 1.92
N LYS A 149 18.81 17.73 2.06
CA LYS A 149 19.84 18.28 1.18
C LYS A 149 20.83 17.20 0.75
N LEU A 150 21.19 17.22 -0.52
CA LEU A 150 22.33 16.48 -1.02
C LEU A 150 23.58 17.36 -0.90
N TRP A 151 24.66 16.84 -0.34
CA TRP A 151 25.91 17.57 -0.14
C TRP A 151 26.99 16.96 -1.01
N ILE A 152 27.79 17.83 -1.64
CA ILE A 152 29.01 17.46 -2.37
C ILE A 152 30.14 18.29 -1.78
N GLY A 153 31.00 17.65 -0.99
CA GLY A 153 31.87 18.36 -0.06
C GLY A 153 31.05 19.24 0.90
N GLU A 154 31.37 20.53 0.98
CA GLU A 154 30.66 21.49 1.84
C GLU A 154 29.46 22.16 1.14
N GLN A 155 29.22 21.86 -0.14
CA GLN A 155 28.17 22.52 -0.92
C GLN A 155 26.86 21.75 -0.82
N GLY A 156 25.85 22.37 -0.22
CA GLY A 156 24.49 21.83 -0.15
C GLY A 156 23.70 22.12 -1.43
N LEU A 157 22.98 21.10 -1.89
CA LEU A 157 22.04 21.13 -3.01
C LEU A 157 20.62 20.94 -2.48
N SER A 158 19.78 21.94 -2.72
CA SER A 158 18.33 21.70 -2.71
C SER A 158 17.99 20.88 -3.95
N VAL A 159 17.45 19.70 -3.70
CA VAL A 159 17.21 18.68 -4.71
C VAL A 159 15.73 18.66 -5.04
N GLY A 160 15.41 18.89 -6.32
CA GLY A 160 14.05 18.73 -6.84
C GLY A 160 13.79 17.31 -7.33
N PHE A 161 12.55 17.01 -7.71
CA PHE A 161 12.11 15.70 -8.20
C PHE A 161 12.63 15.32 -9.61
N ASP A 162 13.49 16.15 -10.20
CA ASP A 162 14.01 15.99 -11.56
C ASP A 162 15.41 15.35 -11.54
N LEU A 163 15.49 14.12 -12.07
CA LEU A 163 16.72 13.32 -12.12
C LEU A 163 17.82 14.03 -12.93
N THR A 164 17.47 14.70 -14.03
CA THR A 164 18.40 15.35 -14.94
C THR A 164 18.95 16.62 -14.30
N ALA A 165 18.08 17.45 -13.71
CA ALA A 165 18.49 18.64 -12.98
C ALA A 165 19.38 18.28 -11.77
N MET A 166 19.05 17.22 -11.05
CA MET A 166 19.89 16.73 -9.95
C MET A 166 21.25 16.27 -10.47
N ALA A 167 21.29 15.45 -11.52
CA ALA A 167 22.55 15.01 -12.12
C ALA A 167 23.41 16.20 -12.57
N GLN A 168 22.84 17.17 -13.29
CA GLN A 168 23.53 18.37 -13.75
C GLN A 168 24.10 19.16 -12.58
N SER A 169 23.29 19.38 -11.54
CA SER A 169 23.69 20.11 -10.34
C SER A 169 24.82 19.40 -9.58
N ILE A 170 24.81 18.07 -9.56
CA ILE A 170 25.92 17.27 -9.01
C ILE A 170 27.17 17.49 -9.87
N ASN A 171 27.05 17.32 -11.18
CA ASN A 171 28.17 17.37 -12.11
C ASN A 171 28.86 18.73 -12.17
N GLU A 172 28.10 19.83 -12.07
CA GLU A 172 28.66 21.18 -12.00
C GLU A 172 29.57 21.40 -10.79
N ARG A 173 29.32 20.67 -9.69
CA ARG A 173 30.04 20.76 -8.43
C ARG A 173 31.20 19.78 -8.32
N LEU A 174 31.27 18.78 -9.20
CA LEU A 174 32.43 17.89 -9.27
C LEU A 174 33.66 18.62 -9.83
N PRO A 175 34.87 18.27 -9.35
CA PRO A 175 36.13 18.71 -9.96
C PRO A 175 36.14 18.46 -11.46
N ALA A 176 36.80 19.32 -12.25
CA ALA A 176 36.73 19.27 -13.72
C ALA A 176 37.09 17.88 -14.32
N GLY A 177 38.02 17.15 -13.70
CA GLY A 177 38.41 15.80 -14.12
C GLY A 177 37.46 14.67 -13.71
N GLU A 178 36.50 14.94 -12.82
CA GLU A 178 35.50 13.99 -12.33
C GLU A 178 34.11 14.22 -12.93
N ARG A 179 33.93 15.30 -13.69
CA ARG A 179 32.67 15.58 -14.36
C ARG A 179 32.39 14.50 -15.37
N VAL A 180 31.21 13.89 -15.27
CA VAL A 180 30.71 12.94 -16.24
C VAL A 180 29.96 13.69 -17.33
N GLU A 181 30.08 13.21 -18.56
CA GLU A 181 29.22 13.70 -19.64
C GLU A 181 27.79 13.25 -19.35
N ILE A 182 27.03 14.13 -18.72
CA ILE A 182 25.58 13.98 -18.65
C ILE A 182 25.11 14.29 -20.06
N LYS A 183 24.83 13.23 -20.82
CA LYS A 183 24.09 13.36 -22.07
C LYS A 183 22.88 14.19 -21.74
N ALA A 184 22.86 15.42 -22.29
CA ALA A 184 21.71 16.31 -22.16
C ALA A 184 20.48 15.47 -22.43
N GLU A 185 19.44 15.65 -21.61
CA GLU A 185 18.15 15.02 -21.84
C GLU A 185 17.90 15.08 -23.33
N ARG A 186 17.79 13.90 -23.95
CA ARG A 186 17.76 13.77 -25.41
C ARG A 186 16.79 14.83 -25.89
N ALA A 187 17.31 15.85 -26.60
CA ALA A 187 16.55 17.06 -26.94
C ALA A 187 15.15 16.61 -27.29
N PRO A 188 14.11 17.14 -26.60
CA PRO A 188 12.78 16.53 -26.55
C PRO A 188 12.48 16.04 -27.95
N ALA A 189 12.43 14.72 -28.11
CA ALA A 189 12.40 14.12 -29.43
C ALA A 189 11.33 14.87 -30.21
N ALA A 190 11.70 15.50 -31.32
CA ALA A 190 10.89 16.52 -31.98
C ALA A 190 9.46 16.01 -32.28
N ASP A 191 9.30 14.69 -32.32
CA ASP A 191 8.01 14.01 -32.25
C ASP A 191 8.06 12.85 -31.24
N LYS A 192 7.59 13.06 -30.00
CA LYS A 192 7.29 11.95 -29.09
C LYS A 192 6.13 11.13 -29.71
N PRO A 193 6.19 9.78 -29.69
CA PRO A 193 5.07 8.99 -30.17
C PRO A 193 3.83 9.30 -29.34
N LYS A 194 2.72 9.58 -30.02
CA LYS A 194 1.42 9.79 -29.37
C LYS A 194 0.87 8.45 -28.86
N VAL A 195 0.55 8.39 -27.57
CA VAL A 195 -0.08 7.25 -26.92
C VAL A 195 -1.46 7.66 -26.43
N GLU A 196 -2.51 7.01 -26.93
CA GLU A 196 -3.83 7.13 -26.32
C GLU A 196 -3.83 6.37 -24.99
N VAL A 197 -4.02 7.10 -23.89
CA VAL A 197 -4.20 6.55 -22.55
C VAL A 197 -5.68 6.63 -22.21
N VAL A 198 -6.31 5.49 -22.02
CA VAL A 198 -7.68 5.40 -21.54
C VAL A 198 -7.67 5.28 -20.02
N VAL A 199 -8.31 6.24 -19.37
CA VAL A 199 -8.57 6.22 -17.93
C VAL A 199 -10.04 5.90 -17.75
N ILE A 200 -10.35 4.70 -17.25
CA ILE A 200 -11.72 4.31 -16.94
C ILE A 200 -11.93 4.57 -15.46
N ASN A 201 -12.74 5.57 -15.13
CA ASN A 201 -13.11 5.91 -13.76
C ASN A 201 -14.40 5.18 -13.34
N GLY A 202 -14.70 5.16 -12.04
CA GLY A 202 -15.99 4.70 -11.52
C GLY A 202 -17.17 5.50 -12.09
N GLU A 203 -18.39 4.99 -11.88
CA GLU A 203 -19.62 5.65 -12.35
C GLU A 203 -19.78 7.05 -11.75
N LYS A 204 -20.50 7.93 -12.44
CA LYS A 204 -20.82 9.32 -12.03
C LYS A 204 -21.18 9.52 -10.55
N TYR A 205 -21.75 8.52 -9.88
CA TYR A 205 -22.14 8.55 -8.47
C TYR A 205 -21.01 8.24 -7.46
N ALA A 206 -19.84 7.82 -7.93
CA ALA A 206 -18.65 7.60 -7.12
C ALA A 206 -17.55 8.57 -7.57
N SER A 207 -17.73 9.86 -7.33
CA SER A 207 -16.73 10.89 -7.67
C SER A 207 -15.38 10.66 -7.00
N TRP A 208 -15.37 9.94 -5.87
CA TRP A 208 -14.17 9.45 -5.17
C TRP A 208 -13.51 8.24 -5.85
N ALA A 209 -14.19 7.53 -6.76
CA ALA A 209 -13.63 6.45 -7.57
C ALA A 209 -12.99 6.97 -8.87
N LYS A 210 -12.40 8.16 -8.81
CA LYS A 210 -11.66 8.77 -9.91
C LYS A 210 -10.18 8.69 -9.61
N ILE A 211 -9.37 8.48 -10.64
CA ILE A 211 -7.93 8.65 -10.48
C ILE A 211 -7.63 10.12 -10.16
N GLU A 212 -6.79 10.36 -9.16
CA GLU A 212 -6.32 11.71 -8.88
C GLU A 212 -5.39 12.19 -10.00
N PRO A 213 -5.49 13.45 -10.46
CA PRO A 213 -4.63 13.96 -11.53
C PRO A 213 -3.13 13.79 -11.27
N GLN A 214 -2.70 13.90 -10.01
CA GLN A 214 -1.31 13.72 -9.59
C GLN A 214 -0.84 12.27 -9.75
N ALA A 215 -1.73 11.29 -9.61
CA ALA A 215 -1.39 9.88 -9.81
C ALA A 215 -0.97 9.59 -11.26
N LEU A 216 -1.44 10.41 -12.22
CA LEU A 216 -1.05 10.33 -13.63
C LEU A 216 0.31 10.97 -13.92
N ASP A 217 0.88 11.77 -13.01
CA ASP A 217 2.15 12.46 -13.26
C ASP A 217 3.31 11.48 -13.45
N GLY A 218 3.26 10.31 -12.81
CA GLY A 218 4.22 9.22 -13.04
C GLY A 218 4.19 8.71 -14.49
N ILE A 219 3.00 8.60 -15.10
CA ILE A 219 2.86 8.16 -16.50
C ILE A 219 3.29 9.28 -17.45
N LYS A 220 2.98 10.55 -17.14
CA LYS A 220 3.40 11.71 -17.96
C LYS A 220 4.93 11.82 -18.14
N ARG A 221 5.72 11.18 -17.25
CA ARG A 221 7.19 11.09 -17.36
C ARG A 221 7.67 10.05 -18.37
N LEU A 222 6.80 9.20 -18.89
CA LEU A 222 7.15 8.28 -19.95
C LEU A 222 7.59 9.05 -21.22
N PRO A 223 8.43 8.47 -22.09
CA PRO A 223 8.96 9.12 -23.27
C PRO A 223 7.93 9.22 -24.41
N PHE A 224 6.65 9.47 -24.09
CA PHE A 224 5.52 9.50 -25.00
C PHE A 224 4.74 10.81 -24.85
N ASP A 225 4.03 11.20 -25.90
CA ASP A 225 3.01 12.25 -25.82
C ASP A 225 1.67 11.60 -25.46
N LEU A 226 1.22 11.78 -24.22
CA LEU A 226 0.04 11.08 -23.73
C LEU A 226 -1.23 11.84 -24.08
N GLN A 227 -2.11 11.17 -24.80
CA GLN A 227 -3.47 11.65 -25.05
C GLN A 227 -4.42 10.95 -24.09
N ILE A 228 -4.71 11.60 -22.98
CA ILE A 228 -5.56 11.04 -21.92
C ILE A 228 -7.03 11.17 -22.32
N LYS A 229 -7.71 10.03 -22.39
CA LYS A 229 -9.14 9.91 -22.64
C LYS A 229 -9.80 9.31 -21.41
N GLU A 230 -10.53 10.13 -20.68
CA GLU A 230 -11.31 9.67 -19.54
C GLU A 230 -12.65 9.07 -19.99
N MET A 231 -13.05 7.98 -19.35
CA MET A 231 -14.30 7.27 -19.60
C MET A 231 -14.97 6.89 -18.29
N ASP A 232 -16.29 6.94 -18.26
CA ASP A 232 -17.09 6.39 -17.15
C ASP A 232 -17.27 4.89 -17.35
N ALA A 233 -17.05 4.07 -16.31
CA ALA A 233 -17.19 2.61 -16.36
C ALA A 233 -18.57 2.12 -16.83
N SER A 234 -19.62 2.93 -16.70
CA SER A 234 -20.96 2.63 -17.23
C SER A 234 -21.11 2.85 -18.73
N SER A 235 -20.19 3.57 -19.38
CA SER A 235 -20.26 3.82 -20.82
C SER A 235 -20.04 2.55 -21.64
N SER A 236 -20.71 2.41 -22.78
CA SER A 236 -20.58 1.24 -23.67
C SER A 236 -19.14 1.02 -24.12
N GLY A 237 -18.40 2.09 -24.42
CA GLY A 237 -16.99 2.02 -24.79
C GLY A 237 -16.09 1.51 -23.65
N ALA A 238 -16.31 1.97 -22.41
CA ALA A 238 -15.53 1.49 -21.26
C ALA A 238 -15.83 0.01 -20.99
N ARG A 239 -17.10 -0.40 -21.04
CA ARG A 239 -17.50 -1.81 -20.85
C ARG A 239 -16.84 -2.74 -21.86
N ALA A 240 -16.79 -2.34 -23.13
CA ALA A 240 -16.12 -3.13 -24.17
C ALA A 240 -14.62 -3.30 -23.86
N ILE A 241 -13.94 -2.25 -23.42
CA ILE A 241 -12.51 -2.32 -23.04
C ILE A 241 -12.31 -3.22 -21.80
N LEU A 242 -13.14 -3.08 -20.76
CA LEU A 242 -13.08 -3.90 -19.55
C LEU A 242 -13.40 -5.39 -19.84
N GLU A 243 -14.28 -5.66 -20.79
CA GLU A 243 -14.55 -7.01 -21.29
C GLU A 243 -13.34 -7.57 -22.05
N GLU A 244 -12.81 -6.81 -23.01
CA GLU A 244 -11.67 -7.20 -23.83
C GLU A 244 -10.43 -7.48 -22.98
N THR A 245 -10.15 -6.62 -21.99
CA THR A 245 -8.95 -6.66 -21.15
C THR A 245 -9.05 -7.64 -19.99
N GLY A 246 -10.27 -7.99 -19.56
CA GLY A 246 -10.52 -8.74 -18.35
C GLY A 246 -10.31 -7.94 -17.06
N VAL A 247 -10.10 -6.62 -17.14
CA VAL A 247 -10.00 -5.75 -15.96
C VAL A 247 -11.38 -5.65 -15.31
N THR A 248 -11.45 -5.89 -14.00
CA THR A 248 -12.69 -5.95 -13.23
C THR A 248 -12.85 -4.79 -12.24
N LEU A 249 -11.74 -4.15 -11.85
CA LEU A 249 -11.68 -3.05 -10.90
C LEU A 249 -11.32 -1.73 -11.60
N VAL A 250 -11.92 -0.63 -11.14
CA VAL A 250 -11.59 0.73 -11.59
C VAL A 250 -11.47 1.69 -10.38
N PRO A 251 -10.76 2.84 -10.47
CA PRO A 251 -10.19 3.43 -11.68
C PRO A 251 -9.15 2.52 -12.34
N ALA A 252 -9.12 2.48 -13.68
CA ALA A 252 -8.19 1.66 -14.44
C ALA A 252 -7.47 2.53 -15.46
N VAL A 253 -6.14 2.43 -15.52
CA VAL A 253 -5.32 3.11 -16.53
C VAL A 253 -4.80 2.10 -17.54
N LEU A 254 -5.21 2.31 -18.78
CA LEU A 254 -4.99 1.39 -19.90
C LEU A 254 -4.44 2.17 -21.09
N PHE A 255 -3.57 1.59 -21.89
CA PHE A 255 -3.19 2.17 -23.17
C PHE A 255 -2.85 1.10 -24.20
N LYS A 256 -3.04 1.43 -25.48
CA LYS A 256 -2.79 0.50 -26.57
C LYS A 256 -1.29 0.36 -26.84
N PRO A 257 -0.84 -0.81 -27.33
CA PRO A 257 0.49 -0.98 -27.87
C PRO A 257 0.81 0.04 -28.94
N LEU A 258 2.07 0.46 -28.96
CA LEU A 258 2.62 1.32 -29.99
C LEU A 258 3.24 0.48 -31.12
N ASN A 259 3.55 1.12 -32.23
CA ASN A 259 4.33 0.50 -33.30
C ASN A 259 5.84 0.71 -33.08
N GLY A 260 6.64 -0.28 -33.48
CA GLY A 260 8.11 -0.16 -33.56
C GLY A 260 8.82 0.02 -32.22
N ALA A 261 9.87 0.85 -32.19
CA ALA A 261 10.78 1.00 -31.05
C ALA A 261 10.10 1.48 -29.76
N ALA A 262 9.00 2.23 -29.88
CA ALA A 262 8.24 2.72 -28.75
C ALA A 262 7.53 1.58 -27.96
N ASN A 263 7.16 0.49 -28.64
CA ASN A 263 6.61 -0.69 -27.97
C ASN A 263 7.64 -1.42 -27.12
N LYS A 264 8.91 -1.42 -27.54
CA LYS A 264 9.99 -2.06 -26.78
C LYS A 264 10.14 -1.42 -25.39
N SER A 265 10.03 -0.10 -25.29
CA SER A 265 10.07 0.57 -23.99
C SER A 265 8.91 0.13 -23.08
N LEU A 266 7.70 -0.03 -23.63
CA LEU A 266 6.56 -0.56 -22.88
C LEU A 266 6.75 -2.03 -22.49
N ASP A 267 7.30 -2.84 -23.39
CA ASP A 267 7.68 -4.22 -23.10
C ASP A 267 8.69 -4.30 -21.95
N ASP A 268 9.67 -3.40 -21.92
CA ASP A 268 10.67 -3.33 -20.85
C ASP A 268 10.02 -2.93 -19.51
N PHE A 269 9.05 -2.00 -19.50
CA PHE A 269 8.27 -1.70 -18.29
C PHE A 269 7.43 -2.90 -17.85
N ALA A 270 6.85 -3.66 -18.80
CA ALA A 270 6.06 -4.83 -18.49
C ALA A 270 6.91 -5.97 -17.90
N GLN A 271 8.12 -6.20 -18.43
CA GLN A 271 9.07 -7.17 -17.88
C GLN A 271 9.50 -6.83 -16.44
N ARG A 272 9.48 -5.55 -16.08
CA ARG A 272 9.78 -5.07 -14.72
C ARG A 272 8.56 -5.05 -13.79
N GLY A 273 7.39 -5.46 -14.27
CA GLY A 273 6.14 -5.47 -13.49
C GLY A 273 5.52 -4.10 -13.23
N ALA A 274 6.03 -3.03 -13.86
CA ALA A 274 5.45 -1.69 -13.70
C ALA A 274 4.10 -1.56 -14.43
N ILE A 275 3.91 -2.34 -15.50
CA ILE A 275 2.66 -2.46 -16.25
C ILE A 275 2.41 -3.93 -16.60
N GLU A 276 1.16 -4.30 -16.84
CA GLU A 276 0.77 -5.65 -17.25
C GLU A 276 0.20 -5.65 -18.65
N LYS A 277 0.44 -6.71 -19.43
CA LYS A 277 -0.27 -6.91 -20.69
C LYS A 277 -1.62 -7.56 -20.43
N LYS A 278 -2.70 -6.97 -20.95
CA LYS A 278 -4.08 -7.45 -20.82
C LYS A 278 -4.74 -7.65 -22.18
N GLY A 279 -5.84 -8.41 -22.14
CA GLY A 279 -6.69 -8.72 -23.28
C GLY A 279 -6.13 -9.68 -24.32
N LYS A 280 -6.90 -9.92 -25.37
CA LYS A 280 -6.55 -10.90 -26.42
C LYS A 280 -5.20 -10.53 -27.06
N LYS A 281 -4.25 -11.46 -27.03
CA LYS A 281 -2.88 -11.29 -27.55
C LYS A 281 -2.07 -10.14 -26.92
N GLY A 282 -2.47 -9.62 -25.76
CA GLY A 282 -1.77 -8.49 -25.12
C GLY A 282 -2.01 -7.16 -25.84
N GLY A 283 -3.21 -6.95 -26.37
CA GLY A 283 -3.61 -5.72 -27.07
C GLY A 283 -3.72 -4.47 -26.18
N TRP A 284 -3.44 -4.58 -24.88
CA TRP A 284 -3.47 -3.49 -23.92
C TRP A 284 -2.34 -3.60 -22.91
N TYR A 285 -1.80 -2.46 -22.50
CA TYR A 285 -1.03 -2.33 -21.27
C TYR A 285 -1.92 -1.74 -20.18
N PHE A 286 -1.80 -2.28 -18.98
CA PHE A 286 -2.53 -1.92 -17.77
C PHE A 286 -1.52 -1.46 -16.71
N VAL A 287 -1.84 -0.43 -15.92
CA VAL A 287 -0.96 0.09 -14.87
C VAL A 287 -1.51 -0.32 -13.50
N PRO A 288 -1.05 -1.44 -12.89
CA PRO A 288 -1.67 -1.97 -11.68
C PRO A 288 -1.56 -1.01 -10.50
N SER A 289 -0.42 -0.34 -10.32
CA SER A 289 -0.16 0.55 -9.18
C SER A 289 -1.11 1.75 -9.10
N LEU A 290 -1.67 2.18 -10.23
CA LEU A 290 -2.66 3.25 -10.29
C LEU A 290 -4.10 2.74 -10.32
N SER A 291 -4.27 1.43 -10.45
CA SER A 291 -5.57 0.76 -10.61
C SER A 291 -5.92 -0.16 -9.42
N SER A 292 -4.96 -0.43 -8.53
CA SER A 292 -5.08 -1.24 -7.31
C SER A 292 -5.68 -0.46 -6.13
N SER A 293 -5.84 0.85 -6.28
CA SER A 293 -6.76 1.64 -5.46
C SER A 293 -8.23 1.35 -5.81
N GLY A 294 -8.51 0.44 -6.74
CA GLY A 294 -9.82 0.11 -7.30
C GLY A 294 -10.93 -0.06 -6.26
N VAL A 295 -11.74 0.98 -6.15
CA VAL A 295 -12.87 1.13 -5.22
C VAL A 295 -14.18 0.71 -5.91
N PHE A 296 -14.15 0.12 -7.12
CA PHE A 296 -15.36 -0.23 -7.89
C PHE A 296 -15.25 -1.50 -8.77
N TRP A 297 -16.12 -2.50 -8.57
CA TRP A 297 -16.30 -3.65 -9.46
C TRP A 297 -17.24 -3.33 -10.62
N ALA A 298 -16.66 -3.01 -11.78
CA ALA A 298 -17.41 -2.53 -12.94
C ALA A 298 -18.46 -3.54 -13.48
N LYS A 299 -18.21 -4.85 -13.35
CA LYS A 299 -19.08 -5.90 -13.89
C LYS A 299 -20.15 -6.42 -12.92
N LYS A 300 -20.06 -6.13 -11.63
CA LYS A 300 -21.07 -6.61 -10.66
C LYS A 300 -22.33 -5.76 -10.77
N GLU A 301 -23.52 -6.33 -10.58
CA GLU A 301 -24.74 -5.52 -10.48
C GLU A 301 -24.80 -4.80 -9.13
N SER A 302 -25.43 -3.63 -9.11
CA SER A 302 -25.60 -2.87 -7.87
C SER A 302 -26.69 -3.52 -7.03
N LYS A 303 -26.33 -4.02 -5.84
CA LYS A 303 -27.32 -4.38 -4.82
C LYS A 303 -27.90 -3.11 -4.21
N SER A 304 -29.22 -3.05 -4.04
CA SER A 304 -29.83 -1.89 -3.37
C SER A 304 -29.46 -1.89 -1.89
N LYS A 305 -28.87 -0.78 -1.42
CA LYS A 305 -28.68 -0.44 0.00
C LYS A 305 -28.03 -1.51 0.90
N ASN A 306 -27.12 -2.32 0.37
CA ASN A 306 -26.36 -3.29 1.17
C ASN A 306 -24.95 -2.79 1.47
N LEU A 307 -24.52 -2.83 2.72
CA LEU A 307 -23.14 -2.58 3.16
C LEU A 307 -22.57 -3.86 3.75
N ASP A 308 -21.62 -4.49 3.05
CA ASP A 308 -20.85 -5.60 3.61
C ASP A 308 -19.58 -5.03 4.28
N LEU A 309 -19.32 -5.36 5.55
CA LEU A 309 -18.11 -5.01 6.28
C LEU A 309 -17.25 -6.28 6.47
N PHE A 310 -16.18 -6.38 5.70
CA PHE A 310 -15.21 -7.46 5.76
C PHE A 310 -14.16 -7.18 6.82
N ILE A 311 -14.03 -8.09 7.78
CA ILE A 311 -13.20 -7.94 8.96
C ILE A 311 -12.55 -9.25 9.37
N MET A 312 -11.54 -9.16 10.22
CA MET A 312 -11.07 -10.27 11.05
C MET A 312 -11.40 -9.88 12.50
N SER A 313 -12.05 -10.75 13.28
CA SER A 313 -12.65 -10.32 14.56
C SER A 313 -11.62 -9.84 15.59
N GLN A 314 -10.39 -10.35 15.59
CA GLN A 314 -9.32 -9.87 16.48
C GLN A 314 -8.46 -8.79 15.83
N CYS A 315 -8.68 -8.48 14.55
CA CYS A 315 -7.98 -7.37 13.93
C CYS A 315 -8.41 -6.06 14.57
N PRO A 316 -7.48 -5.27 15.10
CA PRO A 316 -7.90 -4.12 15.87
C PRO A 316 -8.57 -3.01 15.07
N TYR A 317 -8.20 -2.85 13.79
CA TYR A 317 -8.92 -1.97 12.88
C TYR A 317 -10.31 -2.50 12.53
N GLY A 318 -10.49 -3.83 12.51
CA GLY A 318 -11.81 -4.47 12.36
C GLY A 318 -12.71 -4.19 13.56
N VAL A 319 -12.16 -4.35 14.77
CA VAL A 319 -12.84 -3.98 16.03
C VAL A 319 -13.25 -2.51 16.05
N ALA A 320 -12.35 -1.60 15.65
CA ALA A 320 -12.66 -0.19 15.54
C ALA A 320 -13.80 0.09 14.53
N ALA A 321 -13.83 -0.62 13.40
CA ALA A 321 -14.89 -0.49 12.40
C ALA A 321 -16.24 -0.92 12.97
N GLN A 322 -16.28 -2.09 13.64
CA GLN A 322 -17.51 -2.59 14.26
C GLN A 322 -18.01 -1.63 15.35
N ARG A 323 -17.12 -1.11 16.20
CA ARG A 323 -17.49 -0.10 17.22
C ARG A 323 -18.06 1.17 16.60
N ALA A 324 -17.45 1.69 15.54
CA ALA A 324 -17.94 2.87 14.85
C ALA A 324 -19.35 2.66 14.29
N VAL A 325 -19.59 1.51 13.65
CA VAL A 325 -20.91 1.17 13.11
C VAL A 325 -21.95 1.04 14.22
N LEU A 326 -21.64 0.31 15.31
CA LEU A 326 -22.54 0.19 16.46
C LEU A 326 -22.85 1.53 17.13
N SER A 327 -21.85 2.41 17.26
CA SER A 327 -22.07 3.76 17.80
C SER A 327 -22.98 4.56 16.89
N ALA A 328 -22.79 4.50 15.58
CA ALA A 328 -23.62 5.20 14.63
C ALA A 328 -25.06 4.66 14.60
N GLU A 329 -25.27 3.35 14.73
CA GLU A 329 -26.60 2.76 14.86
C GLU A 329 -27.29 3.25 16.14
N LYS A 330 -26.58 3.23 17.28
CA LYS A 330 -27.08 3.69 18.58
C LYS A 330 -27.45 5.18 18.56
N ASP A 331 -26.62 6.00 17.91
CA ASP A 331 -26.81 7.45 17.82
C ASP A 331 -27.80 7.85 16.72
N GLY A 332 -28.36 6.89 15.97
CA GLY A 332 -29.27 7.14 14.85
C GLY A 332 -28.61 7.82 13.64
N LYS A 333 -27.27 7.77 13.55
CA LYS A 333 -26.45 8.31 12.45
C LYS A 333 -26.22 7.28 11.34
N PHE A 334 -26.41 5.99 11.64
CA PHE A 334 -26.37 4.95 10.61
C PHE A 334 -27.69 4.93 9.80
N PRO A 335 -27.64 4.89 8.45
CA PRO A 335 -28.85 4.90 7.63
C PRO A 335 -29.78 3.72 7.93
N LYS A 336 -31.05 4.01 8.24
CA LYS A 336 -32.04 3.00 8.64
C LYS A 336 -32.44 2.03 7.53
N ASP A 337 -32.25 2.43 6.29
CA ASP A 337 -32.60 1.67 5.09
C ASP A 337 -31.42 0.87 4.53
N VAL A 338 -30.27 0.90 5.19
CA VAL A 338 -29.09 0.12 4.84
C VAL A 338 -29.09 -1.22 5.55
N GLN A 339 -28.96 -2.29 4.77
CA GLN A 339 -28.67 -3.61 5.29
C GLN A 339 -27.17 -3.75 5.53
N LEU A 340 -26.77 -3.82 6.80
CA LEU A 340 -25.39 -4.14 7.18
C LEU A 340 -25.19 -5.65 7.23
N SER A 341 -24.03 -6.11 6.77
CA SER A 341 -23.58 -7.48 6.99
C SER A 341 -22.10 -7.51 7.33
N TYR A 342 -21.75 -8.08 8.49
CA TYR A 342 -20.39 -8.46 8.81
C TYR A 342 -20.00 -9.70 8.02
N ARG A 343 -18.83 -9.64 7.37
CA ARG A 343 -18.20 -10.74 6.63
C ARG A 343 -16.83 -10.98 7.23
N TYR A 344 -16.40 -12.22 7.32
CA TYR A 344 -15.13 -12.54 7.95
C TYR A 344 -14.12 -13.07 6.95
N ILE A 345 -12.93 -12.48 7.02
CA ILE A 345 -11.79 -12.88 6.21
C ILE A 345 -11.16 -14.10 6.89
N VAL A 346 -11.13 -15.20 6.16
CA VAL A 346 -10.54 -16.48 6.56
C VAL A 346 -9.77 -17.05 5.37
N ASP A 347 -8.73 -17.83 5.65
CA ASP A 347 -7.98 -18.57 4.63
C ASP A 347 -8.34 -20.04 4.67
N LYS A 348 -8.28 -20.70 3.51
CA LYS A 348 -8.35 -22.16 3.42
C LYS A 348 -6.93 -22.74 3.46
N GLU A 349 -6.62 -23.52 4.49
CA GLU A 349 -5.31 -24.16 4.65
C GLU A 349 -5.21 -25.49 3.90
N GLY A 350 -6.35 -26.18 3.75
CA GLY A 350 -6.37 -27.47 3.07
C GLY A 350 -7.73 -28.16 3.16
N GLN A 351 -7.69 -29.49 3.22
CA GLN A 351 -8.84 -30.36 3.42
C GLN A 351 -8.47 -31.46 4.40
N SER A 352 -9.44 -31.89 5.22
CA SER A 352 -9.32 -33.08 6.06
C SER A 352 -9.23 -34.35 5.20
N PRO A 353 -8.85 -35.51 5.77
CA PRO A 353 -8.88 -36.79 5.06
C PRO A 353 -10.25 -37.13 4.46
N GLU A 354 -11.33 -36.63 5.05
CA GLU A 354 -12.72 -36.78 4.59
C GLU A 354 -13.13 -35.76 3.53
N GLY A 355 -12.20 -34.89 3.09
CA GLY A 355 -12.42 -33.87 2.07
C GLY A 355 -13.02 -32.55 2.58
N THR A 356 -13.23 -32.42 3.89
CA THR A 356 -13.82 -31.22 4.49
C THR A 356 -12.80 -30.07 4.49
N PRO A 357 -13.13 -28.87 3.99
CA PRO A 357 -12.23 -27.72 4.04
C PRO A 357 -11.75 -27.40 5.46
N ILE A 358 -10.44 -27.17 5.61
CA ILE A 358 -9.85 -26.68 6.85
C ILE A 358 -9.58 -25.18 6.66
N PHE A 359 -10.13 -24.36 7.55
CA PHE A 359 -9.98 -22.91 7.54
C PHE A 359 -9.11 -22.45 8.70
N ARG A 360 -8.44 -21.33 8.49
CA ARG A 360 -7.65 -20.63 9.51
C ARG A 360 -7.91 -19.13 9.45
N SER A 361 -7.68 -18.44 10.55
CA SER A 361 -7.71 -16.98 10.61
C SER A 361 -6.31 -16.43 10.90
N LEU A 362 -6.08 -15.15 10.61
CA LEU A 362 -4.75 -14.55 10.71
C LEU A 362 -4.21 -14.57 12.15
N HIS A 363 -5.10 -14.35 13.14
CA HIS A 363 -4.73 -14.36 14.56
C HIS A 363 -4.96 -15.72 15.24
N GLY A 364 -5.08 -16.81 14.46
CA GLY A 364 -5.22 -18.17 14.94
C GLY A 364 -6.65 -18.60 15.29
N ASP A 365 -6.78 -19.73 16.00
CA ASP A 365 -8.06 -20.43 16.20
C ASP A 365 -9.07 -19.60 17.00
N GLY A 366 -8.62 -18.84 17.99
CA GLY A 366 -9.50 -17.99 18.79
C GLY A 366 -10.24 -16.92 17.96
N GLU A 367 -9.60 -16.42 16.90
CA GLU A 367 -10.24 -15.52 15.93
C GLU A 367 -11.22 -16.26 15.02
N LEU A 368 -10.86 -17.45 14.54
CA LEU A 368 -11.76 -18.26 13.71
C LEU A 368 -13.05 -18.60 14.46
N GLU A 369 -12.93 -19.05 15.71
CA GLU A 369 -14.09 -19.33 16.55
C GLU A 369 -14.94 -18.08 16.78
N GLU A 370 -14.31 -16.93 17.04
CA GLU A 370 -15.02 -15.66 17.23
C GLU A 370 -15.74 -15.19 15.96
N ASN A 371 -15.10 -15.33 14.79
CA ASN A 371 -15.71 -15.08 13.50
C ASN A 371 -16.99 -15.93 13.35
N ILE A 372 -16.90 -17.23 13.64
CA ILE A 372 -18.04 -18.16 13.59
C ILE A 372 -19.15 -17.75 14.57
N ARG A 373 -18.82 -17.40 15.83
CA ARG A 373 -19.83 -16.96 16.81
C ARG A 373 -20.63 -15.77 16.27
N GLN A 374 -19.94 -14.77 15.72
CA GLN A 374 -20.60 -13.59 15.16
C GLN A 374 -21.40 -13.91 13.89
N MET A 375 -20.90 -14.80 13.00
CA MET A 375 -21.66 -15.28 11.85
C MET A 375 -22.97 -15.98 12.27
N VAL A 376 -22.91 -16.84 13.28
CA VAL A 376 -24.07 -17.59 13.81
C VAL A 376 -25.10 -16.62 14.40
N LEU A 377 -24.66 -15.64 15.20
CA LEU A 377 -25.54 -14.60 15.73
C LEU A 377 -26.18 -13.78 14.60
N GLN A 378 -25.38 -13.30 13.63
CA GLN A 378 -25.88 -12.54 12.50
C GLN A 378 -26.95 -13.31 11.71
N ARG A 379 -26.76 -14.61 11.50
CA ARG A 379 -27.66 -15.44 10.70
C ARG A 379 -28.94 -15.82 11.44
N HIS A 380 -28.83 -16.21 12.71
CA HIS A 380 -29.89 -16.92 13.42
C HIS A 380 -30.46 -16.15 14.62
N MET A 381 -29.75 -15.13 15.11
CA MET A 381 -30.13 -14.30 16.27
C MET A 381 -29.75 -12.83 16.06
N PRO A 382 -30.13 -12.19 14.93
CA PRO A 382 -29.65 -10.85 14.57
C PRO A 382 -30.04 -9.77 15.59
N ASP A 383 -31.14 -9.96 16.32
CA ASP A 383 -31.58 -9.10 17.42
C ASP A 383 -30.63 -9.13 18.63
N LYS A 384 -29.82 -10.19 18.76
CA LYS A 384 -28.83 -10.36 19.84
C LYS A 384 -27.43 -9.87 19.46
N LEU A 385 -27.14 -9.76 18.17
CA LEU A 385 -25.81 -9.44 17.66
C LEU A 385 -25.27 -8.12 18.22
N ASN A 386 -26.06 -7.04 18.18
CA ASN A 386 -25.58 -5.73 18.62
C ASN A 386 -25.30 -5.66 20.13
N CYS A 387 -26.09 -6.36 20.95
CA CYS A 387 -25.79 -6.50 22.38
C CYS A 387 -24.48 -7.25 22.58
N TYR A 388 -24.30 -8.37 21.88
CA TYR A 388 -23.09 -9.19 21.99
C TYR A 388 -21.86 -8.39 21.57
N LEU A 389 -21.87 -7.78 20.37
CA LEU A 389 -20.74 -7.00 19.87
C LEU A 389 -20.43 -5.79 20.77
N GLY A 390 -21.46 -5.09 21.26
CA GLY A 390 -21.28 -3.92 22.14
C GLY A 390 -20.44 -4.22 23.38
N LYS A 391 -20.61 -5.41 23.96
CA LYS A 391 -19.83 -5.90 25.11
C LYS A 391 -18.55 -6.62 24.69
N ARG A 392 -18.64 -7.50 23.70
CA ARG A 392 -17.54 -8.38 23.26
C ARG A 392 -16.35 -7.58 22.74
N LEU A 393 -16.62 -6.48 22.04
CA LEU A 393 -15.57 -5.63 21.49
C LEU A 393 -14.79 -4.88 22.56
N GLU A 394 -15.27 -4.74 23.80
CA GLU A 394 -14.49 -4.13 24.91
C GLU A 394 -13.23 -4.93 25.21
N ASN A 395 -13.31 -6.25 25.13
CA ASN A 395 -12.17 -7.14 25.26
C ASN A 395 -12.33 -8.36 24.34
N ILE A 396 -11.96 -8.20 23.07
CA ILE A 396 -12.13 -9.21 22.01
C ILE A 396 -11.26 -10.47 22.20
N ASN A 397 -10.25 -10.40 23.07
CA ASN A 397 -9.35 -11.53 23.36
C ASN A 397 -9.73 -12.28 24.65
N SER A 398 -10.74 -11.82 25.38
CA SER A 398 -11.24 -12.51 26.57
C SER A 398 -11.84 -13.88 26.26
N SER A 399 -11.60 -14.85 27.13
CA SER A 399 -12.24 -16.18 27.10
C SER A 399 -13.68 -16.17 27.61
N LEU A 400 -14.16 -15.07 28.22
CA LEU A 400 -15.49 -14.93 28.83
C LEU A 400 -16.62 -14.65 27.81
N TRP A 401 -16.52 -15.18 26.58
CA TRP A 401 -17.49 -14.91 25.52
C TRP A 401 -18.88 -15.51 25.83
N SER A 402 -18.95 -16.62 26.57
CA SER A 402 -20.20 -17.26 26.97
C SER A 402 -21.03 -16.37 27.89
N ASP A 403 -20.37 -15.73 28.86
CA ASP A 403 -21.02 -14.85 29.84
C ASP A 403 -21.60 -13.63 29.15
N VAL A 404 -20.92 -13.13 28.10
CA VAL A 404 -21.42 -12.04 27.26
C VAL A 404 -22.69 -12.45 26.52
N LEU A 405 -22.70 -13.63 25.88
CA LEU A 405 -23.89 -14.17 25.20
C LEU A 405 -25.08 -14.31 26.16
N GLU A 406 -24.87 -14.92 27.32
CA GLU A 406 -25.90 -15.10 28.34
C GLU A 406 -26.44 -13.75 28.83
N SER A 407 -25.55 -12.77 29.07
CA SER A 407 -25.95 -11.42 29.47
C SER A 407 -26.78 -10.67 28.41
N CYS A 408 -26.74 -11.12 27.15
CA CYS A 408 -27.56 -10.63 26.05
C CYS A 408 -28.85 -11.46 25.85
N GLY A 409 -29.11 -12.43 26.72
CA GLY A 409 -30.28 -13.30 26.67
C GLY A 409 -30.22 -14.32 25.53
N VAL A 410 -29.02 -14.79 25.18
CA VAL A 410 -28.84 -15.91 24.25
C VAL A 410 -28.99 -17.23 25.02
N ASP A 411 -29.86 -18.11 24.53
CA ASP A 411 -29.94 -19.49 25.03
C ASP A 411 -28.68 -20.26 24.59
N MET A 412 -27.85 -20.62 25.56
CA MET A 412 -26.57 -21.27 25.30
C MET A 412 -26.69 -22.68 24.72
N ALA A 413 -27.75 -23.43 25.05
CA ALA A 413 -27.95 -24.76 24.46
C ALA A 413 -28.30 -24.63 22.97
N LYS A 414 -29.24 -23.73 22.65
CA LYS A 414 -29.61 -23.41 21.28
C LYS A 414 -28.44 -22.84 20.48
N PHE A 415 -27.64 -21.94 21.08
CA PHE A 415 -26.46 -21.37 20.43
C PHE A 415 -25.43 -22.44 20.09
N LYS A 416 -25.08 -23.33 21.05
CA LYS A 416 -24.13 -24.42 20.82
C LYS A 416 -24.59 -25.37 19.70
N GLN A 417 -25.89 -25.66 19.65
CA GLN A 417 -26.47 -26.45 18.58
C GLN A 417 -26.29 -25.74 17.22
N LEU A 418 -26.72 -24.48 17.10
CA LEU A 418 -26.59 -23.72 15.87
C LEU A 418 -25.14 -23.55 15.43
N TYR A 419 -24.24 -23.30 16.38
CA TYR A 419 -22.80 -23.24 16.12
C TYR A 419 -22.31 -24.53 15.47
N LYS A 420 -22.59 -25.69 16.09
CA LYS A 420 -22.17 -27.00 15.55
C LYS A 420 -22.75 -27.28 14.17
N GLU A 421 -24.03 -26.97 13.95
CA GLU A 421 -24.74 -27.28 12.70
C GLU A 421 -24.34 -26.37 11.54
N ASN A 422 -23.96 -25.11 11.79
CA ASN A 422 -23.81 -24.09 10.75
C ASN A 422 -22.36 -23.62 10.50
N SER A 423 -21.41 -23.96 11.38
CA SER A 423 -20.03 -23.41 11.31
C SER A 423 -19.38 -23.58 9.93
N ALA A 424 -19.37 -24.81 9.40
CA ALA A 424 -18.66 -25.11 8.16
C ALA A 424 -19.26 -24.36 6.95
N GLU A 425 -20.59 -24.33 6.83
CA GLU A 425 -21.29 -23.65 5.73
C GLU A 425 -21.03 -22.14 5.77
N LEU A 426 -21.14 -21.52 6.95
CA LEU A 426 -20.98 -20.07 7.11
C LEU A 426 -19.55 -19.62 6.77
N VAL A 427 -18.55 -20.34 7.27
CA VAL A 427 -17.13 -20.04 6.99
C VAL A 427 -16.81 -20.27 5.51
N GLU A 428 -17.30 -21.35 4.91
CA GLU A 428 -17.08 -21.62 3.49
C GLU A 428 -17.75 -20.57 2.58
N SER A 429 -18.94 -20.09 2.97
CA SER A 429 -19.66 -19.02 2.27
C SER A 429 -18.86 -17.70 2.28
N ASP A 430 -18.39 -17.28 3.45
CA ASP A 430 -17.59 -16.06 3.59
C ASP A 430 -16.23 -16.19 2.90
N TYR A 431 -15.56 -17.35 3.01
CA TYR A 431 -14.33 -17.65 2.26
C TYR A 431 -14.53 -17.47 0.75
N LYS A 432 -15.55 -18.11 0.17
CA LYS A 432 -15.84 -17.99 -1.28
C LYS A 432 -16.12 -16.55 -1.68
N LEU A 433 -16.85 -15.81 -0.85
CA LEU A 433 -17.17 -14.42 -1.11
C LEU A 433 -15.89 -13.55 -1.09
N VAL A 434 -15.08 -13.68 -0.05
CA VAL A 434 -13.78 -13.01 0.13
C VAL A 434 -12.85 -13.28 -1.06
N GLU A 435 -12.68 -14.55 -1.43
CA GLU A 435 -11.90 -14.97 -2.61
C GLU A 435 -12.42 -14.33 -3.89
N SER A 436 -13.74 -14.39 -4.12
CA SER A 436 -14.36 -13.86 -5.34
C SER A 436 -14.20 -12.35 -5.50
N LEU A 437 -13.99 -11.65 -4.39
CA LEU A 437 -13.81 -10.20 -4.33
C LEU A 437 -12.33 -9.81 -4.24
N GLY A 438 -11.44 -10.75 -3.91
CA GLY A 438 -10.03 -10.44 -3.63
C GLY A 438 -9.84 -9.55 -2.40
N VAL A 439 -10.77 -9.62 -1.43
CA VAL A 439 -10.63 -8.86 -0.18
C VAL A 439 -9.55 -9.51 0.68
N ARG A 440 -8.50 -8.76 0.99
CA ARG A 440 -7.37 -9.25 1.81
C ARG A 440 -7.11 -8.42 3.06
N SER A 441 -7.79 -7.28 3.22
CA SER A 441 -7.53 -6.35 4.32
C SER A 441 -8.76 -6.12 5.20
N SER A 442 -8.53 -5.94 6.50
CA SER A 442 -9.55 -5.65 7.51
C SER A 442 -9.29 -4.26 8.11
N PRO A 443 -10.27 -3.34 8.14
CA PRO A 443 -11.61 -3.45 7.57
C PRO A 443 -11.62 -3.11 6.07
N THR A 444 -12.48 -3.81 5.32
CA THR A 444 -12.89 -3.40 3.97
C THR A 444 -14.41 -3.31 3.93
N PHE A 445 -14.95 -2.18 3.51
CA PHE A 445 -16.39 -2.04 3.25
C PHE A 445 -16.68 -2.30 1.77
N ILE A 446 -17.78 -2.99 1.48
CA ILE A 446 -18.33 -3.09 0.14
C ILE A 446 -19.74 -2.52 0.14
N TRP A 447 -19.88 -1.34 -0.46
CA TRP A 447 -21.16 -0.70 -0.62
C TRP A 447 -21.84 -1.16 -1.91
N ARG A 448 -23.13 -1.51 -1.82
CA ARG A 448 -23.99 -1.99 -2.92
C ARG A 448 -23.41 -3.18 -3.71
N GLY A 449 -22.53 -3.98 -3.09
CA GLY A 449 -21.84 -5.10 -3.76
C GLY A 449 -20.84 -4.69 -4.86
N ARG A 450 -20.55 -3.39 -5.00
CA ARG A 450 -19.72 -2.84 -6.07
C ARG A 450 -18.61 -1.92 -5.59
N TYR A 451 -18.76 -1.25 -4.46
CA TYR A 451 -17.89 -0.15 -4.06
C TYR A 451 -16.94 -0.56 -2.92
N ALA A 452 -15.66 -0.80 -3.22
CA ALA A 452 -14.67 -1.33 -2.28
C ALA A 452 -13.96 -0.23 -1.47
N LEU A 453 -14.52 0.18 -0.35
CA LEU A 453 -14.01 1.27 0.47
C LEU A 453 -13.07 0.69 1.55
N THR A 454 -11.75 0.88 1.39
CA THR A 454 -10.74 0.31 2.30
C THR A 454 -10.42 1.25 3.46
N GLY A 455 -10.29 0.68 4.67
CA GLY A 455 -9.97 1.42 5.89
C GLY A 455 -11.14 2.20 6.49
N LEU A 456 -10.99 2.60 7.76
CA LEU A 456 -12.05 3.19 8.57
C LEU A 456 -12.60 4.51 8.01
N GLY A 457 -11.73 5.33 7.42
CA GLY A 457 -12.14 6.61 6.89
C GLY A 457 -13.04 6.46 5.67
N SER A 458 -12.73 5.56 4.74
CA SER A 458 -13.26 5.60 3.37
C SER A 458 -14.78 5.63 3.23
N LEU A 459 -15.54 5.13 4.21
CA LEU A 459 -17.00 5.18 4.21
C LEU A 459 -17.55 6.63 4.24
N HIS A 460 -16.84 7.61 4.81
CA HIS A 460 -17.27 9.02 4.81
C HIS A 460 -17.37 9.63 3.40
N ASN A 461 -16.73 9.01 2.40
CA ASN A 461 -16.81 9.45 1.02
C ASN A 461 -18.16 9.13 0.37
N VAL A 462 -18.96 8.27 1.00
CA VAL A 462 -20.31 7.93 0.55
C VAL A 462 -21.29 8.82 1.29
N GLU A 463 -22.09 9.57 0.52
CA GLU A 463 -23.03 10.57 1.04
C GLU A 463 -23.95 10.00 2.13
N GLU A 464 -24.42 8.76 1.96
CA GLU A 464 -25.27 8.09 2.94
C GLU A 464 -24.59 7.88 4.31
N PHE A 465 -23.26 7.84 4.37
CA PHE A 465 -22.50 7.55 5.59
C PHE A 465 -21.62 8.72 6.06
N LYS A 466 -21.78 9.92 5.48
CA LYS A 466 -20.96 11.10 5.83
C LYS A 466 -21.03 11.50 7.31
N ASP A 467 -22.12 11.15 7.98
CA ASP A 467 -22.37 11.47 9.39
C ASP A 467 -21.88 10.36 10.35
N VAL A 468 -21.35 9.25 9.82
CA VAL A 468 -20.77 8.17 10.62
C VAL A 468 -19.37 8.61 11.08
N ASP A 469 -19.22 8.84 12.39
CA ASP A 469 -17.95 9.26 12.97
C ASP A 469 -17.04 8.06 13.28
N PHE A 470 -16.04 7.84 12.43
CA PHE A 470 -15.01 6.83 12.64
C PHE A 470 -13.84 7.31 13.51
N LYS A 471 -13.75 8.60 13.85
CA LYS A 471 -12.65 9.17 14.65
C LYS A 471 -12.82 8.89 16.14
N SER A 472 -14.06 8.89 16.63
CA SER A 472 -14.33 8.53 18.04
C SER A 472 -14.11 7.05 18.33
N ALA A 473 -14.18 6.17 17.33
CA ALA A 473 -13.93 4.74 17.52
C ALA A 473 -12.43 4.39 17.67
N SER A 474 -11.51 5.28 17.26
CA SER A 474 -10.07 5.09 17.42
C SER A 474 -9.51 5.65 18.73
N SER A 475 -10.29 6.42 19.52
CA SER A 475 -9.82 7.00 20.79
C SER A 475 -9.67 5.97 21.92
N GLY A 476 -10.07 4.71 21.70
CA GLY A 476 -9.84 3.60 22.61
C GLY A 476 -8.45 2.97 22.46
N GLY A 477 -7.39 3.78 22.49
CA GLY A 477 -5.99 3.36 22.34
C GLY A 477 -5.66 2.82 20.94
N THR A 478 -4.59 3.32 20.31
CA THR A 478 -4.05 2.70 19.09
C THR A 478 -3.75 1.24 19.40
N PRO A 479 -4.40 0.28 18.74
CA PRO A 479 -4.15 -1.10 19.09
C PRO A 479 -2.79 -1.54 18.54
N ALA A 480 -1.95 -2.05 19.43
CA ALA A 480 -0.70 -2.68 19.06
C ALA A 480 -1.01 -4.05 18.41
N GLY A 481 -1.19 -4.07 17.09
CA GLY A 481 -1.40 -5.30 16.32
C GLY A 481 -1.41 -5.02 14.82
N LYS A 482 -0.62 -5.77 14.06
CA LYS A 482 -0.55 -5.67 12.60
C LYS A 482 -1.61 -6.57 11.97
N CYS A 483 -2.41 -6.01 11.07
CA CYS A 483 -3.23 -6.76 10.11
C CYS A 483 -2.89 -6.23 8.71
N GLN A 484 -1.89 -6.80 8.05
CA GLN A 484 -1.62 -6.56 6.63
C GLN A 484 -1.18 -7.84 5.97
#